data_AF-A0A4Q8LU60-F1
#
_entry.id   AF-A0A4Q8LU60-F1
#
_cell.length_a   1.000
_cell.length_b   1.000
_cell.length_c   1.000
_cell.angle_alpha   90.00
_cell.angle_beta   90.00
_cell.angle_gamma   90.00
#
_symmetry.space_group_name_H-M   'P 1'
#
loop_
_entity.id
_entity.type
_entity.pdbx_description
1 polymer ?
#
loop_
_entity_poly.entity_id
_entity_poly.type
_entity_poly.pdbx_seq_one_letter_code
_entity_poly.pdbx_strand_id
1 'polypeptide(L)'
;MRRFSRMVARLYAPAPVLVAAGWVLSFVVEHQEALIGAAAARRVGSLLALTGVALGLVWASLASWRLYLWLRGMEQGRCPCGGLLSRPRHKHGQHYRKCLACGEKVPLTPVPAVGD
;
A
#
# COMPACT_ATOMS: atom_id res chain seq x y z
N MET A 1 1.80 5.11 21.34
CA MET A 1 1.23 3.90 20.69
C MET A 1 0.25 4.18 19.53
N ARG A 2 -0.75 5.07 19.65
CA ARG A 2 -1.78 5.31 18.59
C ARG A 2 -1.22 5.69 17.19
N ARG A 3 -0.13 6.47 17.12
CA ARG A 3 0.44 6.93 15.84
C ARG A 3 1.14 5.80 15.05
N PHE A 4 1.75 4.86 15.76
CA PHE A 4 2.45 3.71 15.19
C PHE A 4 1.47 2.69 14.60
N SER A 5 0.40 2.37 15.35
CA SER A 5 -0.70 1.52 14.86
C SER A 5 -1.35 2.11 13.60
N ARG A 6 -1.58 3.43 13.57
CA ARG A 6 -2.15 4.11 12.40
C ARG A 6 -1.24 4.06 11.17
N MET A 7 0.08 4.10 11.38
CA MET A 7 1.08 3.96 10.32
C MET A 7 1.11 2.54 9.75
N VAL A 8 1.14 1.52 10.62
CA VAL A 8 1.09 0.11 10.21
C VAL A 8 -0.23 -0.19 9.49
N ALA A 9 -1.36 0.27 10.02
CA ALA A 9 -2.67 0.09 9.41
C ALA A 9 -2.74 0.69 8.00
N ARG A 10 -2.18 1.89 7.77
CA ARG A 10 -2.15 2.51 6.43
C ARG A 10 -1.18 1.83 5.47
N LEU A 11 -0.09 1.27 5.99
CA LEU A 11 0.88 0.55 5.18
C LEU A 11 0.33 -0.81 4.72
N TYR A 12 -0.42 -1.49 5.61
CA TYR A 12 -1.05 -2.79 5.34
C TYR A 12 -2.44 -2.70 4.71
N ALA A 13 -3.15 -1.58 4.84
CA ALA A 13 -4.49 -1.34 4.26
C ALA A 13 -4.71 -1.84 2.82
N PRO A 14 -3.77 -1.66 1.87
CA PRO A 14 -3.95 -2.18 0.51
C PRO A 14 -3.95 -3.72 0.40
N ALA A 15 -3.29 -4.46 1.29
CA ALA A 15 -3.22 -5.91 1.22
C ALA A 15 -4.58 -6.62 1.39
N PRO A 16 -5.39 -6.36 2.44
CA PRO A 16 -6.70 -6.98 2.58
C PRO A 16 -7.69 -6.51 1.50
N VAL A 17 -7.54 -5.29 0.97
CA VAL A 17 -8.36 -4.80 -0.14
C VAL A 17 -8.12 -5.61 -1.41
N LEU A 18 -6.85 -5.93 -1.73
CA LEU A 18 -6.51 -6.76 -2.88
C LEU A 18 -7.03 -8.19 -2.74
N VAL A 19 -6.90 -8.78 -1.55
CA VAL A 19 -7.41 -10.13 -1.26
C VAL A 19 -8.94 -10.17 -1.37
N ALA A 20 -9.63 -9.21 -0.76
CA ALA A 20 -11.09 -9.12 -0.83
C ALA A 20 -11.58 -8.89 -2.26
N ALA A 21 -10.90 -8.04 -3.03
CA ALA A 21 -11.22 -7.81 -4.44
C ALA A 21 -11.08 -9.11 -5.27
N GLY A 22 -9.99 -9.86 -5.11
CA GLY A 22 -9.79 -11.14 -5.79
C GLY A 22 -10.84 -12.18 -5.43
N TRP A 23 -11.24 -12.24 -4.15
CA TRP A 23 -12.34 -13.09 -3.69
C TRP A 23 -13.68 -12.70 -4.31
N VAL A 24 -14.05 -11.43 -4.29
CA VAL A 24 -15.31 -10.95 -4.89
C VAL A 24 -15.34 -11.24 -6.39
N LEU A 25 -14.23 -11.04 -7.11
CA LEU A 25 -14.11 -11.41 -8.51
C LEU A 25 -14.31 -12.92 -8.73
N SER A 26 -13.76 -13.77 -7.87
CA SER A 26 -14.00 -15.22 -7.92
C SER A 26 -15.48 -15.56 -7.76
N PHE A 27 -16.17 -14.98 -6.77
CA PHE A 27 -17.60 -15.19 -6.54
C PHE A 27 -18.47 -14.72 -7.72
N VAL A 28 -18.14 -13.56 -8.32
CA VAL A 28 -18.88 -13.04 -9.47
C VAL A 28 -18.70 -13.95 -10.69
N VAL A 29 -17.50 -14.47 -10.93
CA VAL A 29 -17.22 -15.39 -12.04
C VAL A 29 -17.89 -16.75 -11.83
N GLU A 30 -17.88 -17.28 -10.61
CA GLU A 30 -18.61 -18.51 -10.28
C GLU A 30 -20.12 -18.34 -10.38
N HIS A 31 -20.68 -17.13 -10.25
CA HIS A 31 -22.12 -16.92 -10.44
C HIS A 31 -22.55 -16.81 -11.91
N GLN A 32 -21.59 -16.68 -12.84
CA GLN A 32 -21.82 -16.55 -14.28
C GLN A 32 -21.70 -17.90 -15.03
N GLU A 33 -21.93 -19.03 -14.35
CA GLU A 33 -21.74 -20.38 -14.91
C GLU A 33 -22.53 -20.61 -16.21
N ALA A 34 -23.67 -19.92 -16.37
CA ALA A 34 -24.55 -20.02 -17.54
C ALA A 34 -23.92 -19.49 -18.85
N LEU A 35 -22.91 -18.61 -18.78
CA LEU A 35 -22.30 -17.98 -19.96
C LEU A 35 -21.01 -18.68 -20.44
N ILE A 36 -20.30 -19.36 -19.55
CA ILE A 36 -18.91 -19.82 -19.78
C ILE A 36 -18.77 -21.34 -19.58
N GLY A 37 -19.78 -21.99 -18.98
CA GLY A 37 -19.77 -23.40 -18.62
C GLY A 37 -19.07 -23.66 -17.28
N ALA A 38 -19.65 -24.53 -16.45
CA ALA A 38 -19.24 -24.77 -15.06
C ALA A 38 -17.76 -25.16 -14.89
N ALA A 39 -17.19 -25.92 -15.83
CA ALA A 39 -15.78 -26.33 -15.78
C ALA A 39 -14.80 -25.17 -16.05
N ALA A 40 -15.16 -24.23 -16.94
CA ALA A 40 -14.35 -23.05 -17.22
C ALA A 40 -14.49 -22.02 -16.10
N ALA A 41 -15.70 -21.80 -15.58
CA ALA A 41 -15.97 -20.90 -14.45
C ALA A 41 -15.14 -21.26 -13.21
N ARG A 42 -15.06 -22.56 -12.84
CA ARG A 42 -14.23 -23.01 -11.71
C ARG A 42 -12.72 -22.78 -11.90
N ARG A 43 -12.19 -23.00 -13.11
CA ARG A 43 -10.76 -22.76 -13.39
C ARG A 43 -10.42 -21.28 -13.31
N VAL A 44 -11.27 -20.44 -13.89
CA VAL A 44 -11.07 -18.98 -13.91
C VAL A 44 -11.26 -18.38 -12.50
N GLY A 45 -12.27 -18.83 -11.75
CA GLY A 45 -12.46 -18.44 -10.34
C GLY A 45 -11.26 -18.79 -9.46
N SER A 46 -10.75 -20.02 -9.56
CA SER A 46 -9.54 -20.44 -8.83
C SER A 46 -8.30 -19.61 -9.19
N LEU A 47 -8.08 -19.29 -10.46
CA LEU A 47 -6.99 -18.42 -10.90
C LEU A 47 -7.13 -16.99 -10.36
N LEU A 48 -8.35 -16.44 -10.32
CA LEU A 48 -8.63 -15.12 -9.74
C LEU A 48 -8.40 -15.10 -8.24
N ALA A 49 -8.82 -16.14 -7.52
CA ALA A 49 -8.55 -16.28 -6.09
C ALA A 49 -7.04 -16.37 -5.82
N LEU A 50 -6.31 -17.20 -6.58
CA LEU A 50 -4.85 -17.34 -6.45
C LEU A 50 -4.10 -16.06 -6.77
N THR A 51 -4.48 -15.34 -7.83
CA THR A 51 -3.86 -14.06 -8.18
C THR A 51 -4.14 -12.99 -7.14
N GLY A 52 -5.35 -12.96 -6.56
CA GLY A 52 -5.70 -12.10 -5.42
C GLY A 52 -4.82 -12.36 -4.19
N VAL A 53 -4.65 -13.64 -3.82
CA VAL A 53 -3.78 -14.04 -2.70
C VAL A 53 -2.31 -13.70 -2.99
N ALA A 54 -1.82 -13.99 -4.20
CA ALA A 54 -0.45 -13.70 -4.60
C ALA A 54 -0.16 -12.18 -4.54
N LEU A 55 -1.06 -11.35 -5.07
CA LEU A 55 -0.95 -9.89 -4.99
C LEU A 55 -0.97 -9.40 -3.54
N GLY A 56 -1.84 -9.97 -2.70
CA GLY A 56 -1.88 -9.68 -1.26
C GLY A 56 -0.55 -10.01 -0.56
N LEU A 57 0.04 -11.17 -0.84
CA LEU A 57 1.33 -11.60 -0.28
C LEU A 57 2.49 -10.72 -0.76
N VAL A 58 2.55 -10.39 -2.05
CA VAL A 58 3.54 -9.46 -2.60
C VAL A 58 3.44 -8.10 -1.90
N TRP A 59 2.22 -7.61 -1.68
CA TRP A 59 2.01 -6.32 -1.02
C TRP A 59 2.38 -6.34 0.46
N ALA A 60 2.03 -7.41 1.18
CA ALA A 60 2.44 -7.62 2.57
C ALA A 60 3.97 -7.72 2.72
N SER A 61 4.62 -8.37 1.75
CA SER A 61 6.08 -8.50 1.70
C SER A 61 6.75 -7.15 1.45
N LEU A 62 6.22 -6.34 0.52
CA LEU A 62 6.67 -4.97 0.28
C LEU A 62 6.46 -4.07 1.51
N ALA A 63 5.32 -4.19 2.19
CA ALA A 63 5.03 -3.46 3.43
C ALA A 63 6.01 -3.83 4.55
N SER A 64 6.27 -5.13 4.75
CA SER A 64 7.26 -5.65 5.70
C SER A 64 8.67 -5.18 5.37
N TRP A 65 9.08 -5.28 4.11
CA TRP A 65 10.39 -4.83 3.64
C TRP A 65 10.61 -3.34 3.90
N ARG A 66 9.59 -2.53 3.64
CA ARG A 66 9.65 -1.09 3.86
C ARG A 66 9.72 -0.73 5.35
N LEU A 67 8.98 -1.45 6.20
CA LEU A 67 9.06 -1.30 7.65
C LEU A 67 10.46 -1.70 8.16
N TYR A 68 11.05 -2.76 7.60
CA TYR A 68 12.40 -3.21 7.92
C TYR A 68 13.47 -2.19 7.55
N LEU A 69 13.39 -1.59 6.35
CA LEU A 69 14.30 -0.52 5.93
C LEU A 69 14.18 0.72 6.82
N TRP A 70 12.97 1.04 7.26
CA TRP A 70 12.74 2.13 8.21
C TRP A 70 13.30 1.83 9.60
N LEU A 71 13.16 0.59 10.10
CA LEU A 71 13.78 0.15 11.36
C LEU A 71 15.32 0.23 11.29
N ARG A 72 15.92 -0.13 10.14
CA ARG A 72 17.35 0.08 9.87
C ARG A 72 17.74 1.55 9.72
N GLY A 73 16.77 2.47 9.67
CA GLY A 73 17.01 3.88 9.53
C GLY A 73 17.51 4.34 8.15
N MET A 74 17.39 3.49 7.13
CA MET A 74 17.91 3.75 5.77
C MET A 74 16.91 4.50 4.87
N GLU A 75 15.69 4.78 5.33
CA GLU A 75 14.77 5.61 4.55
C GLU A 75 15.16 7.10 4.61
N GLN A 76 15.25 7.72 3.42
CA GLN A 76 15.60 9.13 3.22
C GLN A 76 14.56 10.05 3.85
N GLY A 77 14.97 10.68 4.96
CA GLY A 77 14.14 11.56 5.78
C GLY A 77 13.31 10.76 6.78
N ARG A 78 13.46 11.08 8.06
CA ARG A 78 12.47 10.73 9.10
C ARG A 78 11.71 12.01 9.40
N CYS A 79 10.38 11.92 9.52
CA CYS A 79 9.64 13.04 10.09
C CYS A 79 10.14 13.26 11.53
N PRO A 80 10.19 14.49 12.07
CA PRO A 80 10.53 14.73 13.48
C PRO A 80 9.64 13.93 14.46
N CYS A 81 8.45 13.52 14.01
CA CYS A 81 7.55 12.64 14.77
C CYS A 81 7.95 11.15 14.74
N GLY A 82 9.05 10.78 14.06
CA GLY A 82 9.56 9.42 13.91
C GLY A 82 8.81 8.54 12.91
N GLY A 83 7.87 9.06 12.12
CA GLY A 83 7.06 8.23 11.21
C GLY A 83 7.64 8.04 9.80
N LEU A 84 7.25 6.94 9.13
CA LEU A 84 7.48 6.68 7.70
C LEU A 84 6.91 7.82 6.85
N LEU A 85 7.59 8.16 5.76
CA LEU A 85 7.05 9.06 4.75
C LEU A 85 6.29 8.28 3.67
N SER A 86 5.19 8.85 3.19
CA SER A 86 4.42 8.31 2.07
C SER A 86 5.19 8.46 0.76
N ARG A 87 4.66 7.84 -0.31
CA ARG A 87 5.13 8.07 -1.68
C ARG A 87 5.18 9.58 -1.97
N PRO A 88 6.19 10.08 -2.73
CA PRO A 88 6.22 11.46 -3.20
C PRO A 88 4.90 11.82 -3.86
N ARG A 89 4.28 12.90 -3.40
CA ARG A 89 3.13 13.52 -4.04
C ARG A 89 3.53 14.88 -4.58
N HIS A 90 2.93 15.25 -5.70
CA HIS A 90 3.06 16.56 -6.31
C HIS A 90 1.78 17.36 -6.07
N LYS A 91 1.90 18.61 -5.62
CA LYS A 91 0.79 19.58 -5.61
C LYS A 91 1.36 20.97 -5.84
N HIS A 92 0.82 21.70 -6.82
CA HIS A 92 1.22 23.09 -7.11
C HIS A 92 2.74 23.28 -7.30
N GLY A 93 3.40 22.45 -8.12
CA GLY A 93 4.84 22.58 -8.39
C GLY A 93 5.76 22.10 -7.27
N GLN A 94 5.22 21.81 -6.07
CA GLN A 94 6.02 21.35 -4.94
C GLN A 94 5.92 19.84 -4.75
N HIS A 95 7.08 19.21 -4.67
CA HIS A 95 7.22 17.80 -4.32
C HIS A 95 7.20 17.70 -2.80
N TYR A 96 6.22 17.00 -2.24
CA TYR A 96 6.14 16.74 -0.81
C TYR A 96 5.89 15.26 -0.52
N ARG A 97 6.37 14.78 0.63
CA ARG A 97 6.00 13.49 1.19
C ARG A 97 5.17 13.72 2.44
N LYS A 98 4.15 12.90 2.66
CA LYS A 98 3.29 13.02 3.85
C LYS A 98 3.69 11.97 4.89
N CYS A 99 3.88 12.35 6.14
CA CYS A 99 4.16 11.37 7.18
C CYS A 99 2.93 10.48 7.41
N LEU A 100 3.10 9.16 7.39
CA LEU A 100 2.02 8.21 7.62
C LEU A 100 1.54 8.19 9.08
N ALA A 101 2.41 8.56 10.04
CA ALA A 101 2.12 8.57 11.47
C ALA A 101 1.43 9.86 11.93
N CYS A 102 2.03 11.02 11.66
CA CYS A 102 1.52 12.33 12.08
C CYS A 102 0.74 13.09 11.00
N GLY A 103 0.84 12.69 9.72
CA GLY A 103 0.15 13.38 8.63
C GLY A 103 0.83 14.65 8.12
N GLU A 104 1.96 15.02 8.71
CA GLU A 104 2.76 16.20 8.37
C GLU A 104 3.24 16.15 6.92
N LYS A 105 3.31 17.29 6.24
CA LYS A 105 3.86 17.37 4.88
C LYS A 105 5.32 17.80 4.95
N VAL A 106 6.22 16.93 4.53
CA VAL A 106 7.65 17.19 4.46
C VAL A 106 8.02 17.50 3.00
N PRO A 107 8.49 18.72 2.68
CA PRO A 107 8.94 19.05 1.33
C PRO A 107 10.17 18.21 0.94
N LEU A 108 10.26 17.84 -0.34
CA LEU A 108 11.34 17.02 -0.90
C LEU A 108 12.53 17.86 -1.39
N THR A 109 12.28 19.12 -1.70
CA THR A 109 13.33 20.09 -1.98
C THR A 109 13.85 20.63 -0.65
N PRO A 110 15.17 20.65 -0.40
CA PRO A 110 15.70 21.59 0.58
C PRO A 110 15.20 22.97 0.14
N VAL A 111 14.48 23.67 1.01
CA VAL A 111 14.31 25.11 0.84
C VAL A 111 15.74 25.64 0.75
N PRO A 112 16.18 26.26 -0.36
CA PRO A 112 17.46 26.95 -0.34
C PRO A 112 17.37 27.90 0.84
N ALA A 113 18.31 27.79 1.79
CA ALA A 113 18.43 28.77 2.86
C ALA A 113 18.62 30.11 2.17
N VAL A 114 17.53 30.88 2.07
CA VAL A 114 17.60 32.30 1.81
C VAL A 114 18.26 32.84 3.06
N GLY A 115 19.50 33.29 2.89
CA GLY A 115 20.34 33.75 3.97
C GLY A 115 19.76 34.95 4.68
N ASP A 116 20.19 35.10 5.92
CA ASP A 116 20.40 36.37 6.61
C ASP A 116 21.65 36.20 7.48
#